data_AF-A0AB33BN09-F1
#
_entry.id   AF-A0AB33BN09-F1
#
_cell.length_a   1.000
_cell.length_b   1.000
_cell.length_c   1.000
_cell.angle_alpha   90.00
_cell.angle_beta   90.00
_cell.angle_gamma   90.00
#
_symmetry.space_group_name_H-M   'P 1'
#
loop_
_entity.id
_entity.type
_entity.pdbx_description
1 polymer ?
#
loop_
_entity_poly.entity_id
_entity_poly.type
_entity_poly.pdbx_seq_one_letter_code
_entity_poly.pdbx_strand_id
1 'polypeptide(L)'
;MTQFNEINQADLNGRKSDQNLPGSNLNSSADWSFATKELLDALPQRWTRGLLYFLIVFVAIALPWGMLSRVDETGSARGRLEPQGGTIKQKLNLTYTSAALNSQTAKVEMLNIEEGDMVKAGDILMELDSLPIRERITQLQIQLQSQNNRLNALKQQKNQLETELRTQERQNQSQQLEKLSQVEQARQTFQSLKTTYNLQEQEKLTQIAQAEQNLAALRRTLNLQREEKLTQVAQAKQQLEDSNTAYNLAELRLQKALREVERYQNLFHNGVIAEVRVVEQENIADERQSIWKQSQADIEQARLRLEEQKSSYERIVNQGKADIEQAELRLIEQKRIYERIVNQGEADIEQAKLRLAEQENSVQTLTHAGEIALSKIKEQLKSLDSQISSIKSEVTQTKKEIDSLKFELEKRIVRAQEGGTIFSLPITGVGDVVQQGGMIVEIAPQKADILLKAEMATTQSGSLQKGMAVKMKFDAYPFQDYGVVDGSLIKISPTTKMQETSQGRVAIYELEIHLNQTCIPSANDCIPLRPGDTATAEVVVRQRRIIDFILDPFKKLQKGGLEL
;
A
#
# COMPACT_ATOMS: atom_id res chain seq x y z
N MET A 1 118.05 -8.62 -57.56
CA MET A 1 118.33 -9.06 -58.94
C MET A 1 118.40 -10.58 -58.97
N THR A 2 118.12 -11.17 -60.13
CA THR A 2 118.63 -12.42 -60.73
C THR A 2 119.97 -12.98 -60.16
N GLN A 3 120.34 -14.28 -60.20
CA GLN A 3 119.77 -15.53 -60.81
C GLN A 3 120.56 -16.81 -60.35
N PHE A 4 119.97 -18.02 -60.56
CA PHE A 4 120.59 -19.33 -60.97
C PHE A 4 121.57 -20.21 -60.11
N ASN A 5 121.19 -21.50 -60.00
CA ASN A 5 121.88 -22.79 -60.30
C ASN A 5 123.11 -23.46 -59.58
N GLU A 6 122.95 -24.80 -59.40
CA GLU A 6 123.83 -25.98 -59.69
C GLU A 6 125.03 -26.47 -58.79
N ILE A 7 124.92 -27.74 -58.29
CA ILE A 7 125.72 -28.98 -58.59
C ILE A 7 127.29 -28.93 -58.45
N ASN A 8 128.08 -29.90 -57.94
CA ASN A 8 128.01 -31.38 -57.65
C ASN A 8 129.14 -31.81 -56.63
N GLN A 9 129.60 -33.05 -56.27
CA GLN A 9 129.28 -34.51 -56.47
C GLN A 9 130.05 -35.40 -55.42
N ALA A 10 129.74 -36.72 -55.36
CA ALA A 10 130.64 -37.91 -55.17
C ALA A 10 131.39 -38.28 -53.84
N ASP A 11 130.90 -39.35 -53.18
CA ASP A 11 131.53 -40.69 -52.96
C ASP A 11 132.62 -41.04 -51.87
N LEU A 12 132.34 -42.15 -51.16
CA LEU A 12 133.13 -43.16 -50.38
C LEU A 12 134.44 -42.91 -49.55
N ASN A 13 134.43 -43.52 -48.33
CA ASN A 13 135.49 -44.28 -47.60
C ASN A 13 136.61 -43.62 -46.74
N GLY A 14 136.91 -44.26 -45.57
CA GLY A 14 138.14 -44.13 -44.73
C GLY A 14 137.89 -44.34 -43.21
N ARG A 15 138.31 -45.43 -42.54
CA ARG A 15 139.64 -45.74 -41.88
C ARG A 15 140.04 -44.75 -40.76
N LYS A 16 140.57 -45.12 -39.58
CA LYS A 16 141.09 -46.36 -38.88
C LYS A 16 140.96 -46.10 -37.33
N SER A 17 141.39 -46.81 -36.26
CA SER A 17 142.04 -48.10 -35.85
C SER A 17 142.08 -48.17 -34.28
N ASP A 18 142.76 -49.05 -33.48
CA ASP A 18 143.68 -50.21 -33.61
C ASP A 18 143.76 -51.05 -32.27
N GLN A 19 144.64 -52.07 -32.20
CA GLN A 19 145.26 -52.75 -31.03
C GLN A 19 144.47 -53.69 -30.05
N ASN A 20 144.86 -54.99 -30.09
CA ASN A 20 145.13 -55.93 -28.98
C ASN A 20 144.03 -56.70 -28.20
N LEU A 21 143.52 -57.79 -28.82
CA LEU A 21 143.68 -59.24 -28.48
C LEU A 21 143.87 -59.74 -27.02
N PRO A 22 143.56 -61.04 -26.69
CA PRO A 22 142.70 -62.06 -27.34
C PRO A 22 141.50 -62.49 -26.46
N GLY A 23 140.36 -62.99 -26.96
CA GLY A 23 140.11 -64.35 -27.52
C GLY A 23 139.73 -65.34 -26.40
N SER A 24 138.82 -66.32 -26.50
CA SER A 24 137.86 -66.84 -27.53
C SER A 24 136.96 -67.87 -26.77
N ASN A 25 135.88 -68.56 -27.18
CA ASN A 25 134.93 -68.77 -28.31
C ASN A 25 133.84 -69.73 -27.71
N LEU A 26 132.63 -70.07 -28.20
CA LEU A 26 131.59 -69.70 -29.19
C LEU A 26 130.33 -70.53 -28.77
N ASN A 27 129.07 -70.39 -29.23
CA ASN A 27 128.48 -69.66 -30.36
C ASN A 27 126.99 -69.28 -30.10
N SER A 28 126.44 -68.54 -31.06
CA SER A 28 125.04 -68.25 -31.47
C SER A 28 124.06 -69.44 -31.58
N SER A 29 122.72 -69.26 -31.56
CA SER A 29 121.82 -68.13 -31.21
C SER A 29 120.37 -68.70 -31.05
N ALA A 30 119.27 -68.00 -30.75
CA ALA A 30 118.91 -66.58 -30.60
C ALA A 30 117.93 -66.44 -29.39
N ASP A 31 117.04 -65.47 -29.16
CA ASP A 31 116.55 -64.28 -29.89
C ASP A 31 115.90 -63.25 -28.92
N TRP A 32 115.36 -62.13 -29.43
CA TRP A 32 114.45 -61.17 -28.75
C TRP A 32 114.74 -60.80 -27.29
N SER A 33 115.79 -60.00 -27.12
CA SER A 33 115.69 -58.61 -26.60
C SER A 33 114.74 -58.31 -25.41
N PHE A 34 115.28 -58.46 -24.21
CA PHE A 34 115.45 -57.36 -23.24
C PHE A 34 114.61 -56.08 -23.44
N ALA A 35 113.42 -56.04 -22.82
CA ALA A 35 112.69 -54.79 -22.57
C ALA A 35 111.85 -54.79 -21.27
N THR A 36 111.52 -55.96 -20.68
CA THR A 36 110.48 -56.06 -19.64
C THR A 36 110.74 -57.09 -18.51
N LYS A 37 111.91 -57.75 -18.45
CA LYS A 37 112.13 -58.92 -17.58
C LYS A 37 113.35 -58.94 -16.66
N GLU A 38 114.00 -57.80 -16.43
CA GLU A 38 114.98 -57.63 -15.34
C GLU A 38 114.32 -57.10 -14.05
N LEU A 39 113.08 -57.54 -13.79
CA LEU A 39 112.24 -57.11 -12.68
C LEU A 39 111.54 -58.31 -12.00
N LEU A 40 112.09 -59.52 -12.18
CA LEU A 40 111.43 -60.77 -11.82
C LEU A 40 112.34 -61.85 -11.23
N ASP A 41 113.38 -61.47 -10.49
CA ASP A 41 113.85 -62.32 -9.37
C ASP A 41 114.51 -61.51 -8.25
N ALA A 42 113.66 -60.85 -7.46
CA ALA A 42 114.04 -60.18 -6.21
C ALA A 42 113.07 -60.58 -5.10
N LEU A 43 113.23 -61.79 -4.57
CA LEU A 43 112.46 -62.29 -3.42
C LEU A 43 113.05 -61.79 -2.09
N PRO A 44 112.34 -60.89 -1.38
CA PRO A 44 112.38 -60.94 0.07
C PRO A 44 110.98 -60.99 0.74
N GLN A 45 110.92 -61.80 1.78
CA GLN A 45 109.95 -61.77 2.90
C GLN A 45 108.48 -62.12 2.63
N ARG A 46 107.81 -62.57 3.71
CA ARG A 46 106.45 -63.14 3.71
C ARG A 46 105.33 -62.10 3.48
N TRP A 47 105.65 -60.81 3.58
CA TRP A 47 104.66 -59.72 3.62
C TRP A 47 103.94 -59.50 2.29
N THR A 48 104.60 -59.76 1.16
CA THR A 48 103.98 -59.70 -0.20
C THR A 48 102.82 -60.68 -0.36
N ARG A 49 102.96 -61.91 0.16
CA ARG A 49 101.87 -62.89 0.23
C ARG A 49 100.76 -62.42 1.18
N GLY A 50 101.14 -61.81 2.31
CA GLY A 50 100.19 -61.18 3.24
C GLY A 50 99.34 -60.09 2.58
N LEU A 51 99.97 -59.20 1.80
CA LEU A 51 99.29 -58.13 1.06
C LEU A 51 98.38 -58.68 -0.05
N LEU A 52 98.78 -59.75 -0.74
CA LEU A 52 97.95 -60.39 -1.76
C LEU A 52 96.74 -61.10 -1.15
N TYR A 53 96.90 -61.82 -0.03
CA TYR A 53 95.76 -62.38 0.71
C TYR A 53 94.87 -61.29 1.32
N PHE A 54 95.44 -60.19 1.83
CA PHE A 54 94.70 -59.03 2.31
C PHE A 54 93.84 -58.42 1.19
N LEU A 55 94.38 -58.28 -0.03
CA LEU A 55 93.62 -57.77 -1.18
C LEU A 55 92.46 -58.72 -1.55
N ILE A 56 92.67 -60.04 -1.55
CA ILE A 56 91.61 -61.02 -1.80
C ILE A 56 90.52 -60.95 -0.71
N VAL A 57 90.90 -60.88 0.57
CA VAL A 57 89.95 -60.76 1.70
C VAL A 57 89.22 -59.42 1.65
N PHE A 58 89.91 -58.32 1.33
CA PHE A 58 89.31 -57.00 1.16
C PHE A 58 88.27 -57.00 0.04
N VAL A 59 88.56 -57.58 -1.12
CA VAL A 59 87.58 -57.73 -2.22
C VAL A 59 86.41 -58.65 -1.81
N ALA A 60 86.69 -59.75 -1.10
CA ALA A 60 85.68 -60.68 -0.60
C ALA A 60 84.75 -60.09 0.49
N ILE A 61 85.16 -59.01 1.18
CA ILE A 61 84.32 -58.25 2.12
C ILE A 61 83.64 -57.07 1.41
N ALA A 62 84.39 -56.29 0.63
CA ALA A 62 83.93 -55.07 -0.01
C ALA A 62 82.86 -55.31 -1.09
N LEU A 63 82.93 -56.42 -1.84
CA LEU A 63 81.89 -56.75 -2.84
C LEU A 63 80.53 -57.09 -2.18
N PRO A 64 80.42 -58.04 -1.22
CA PRO A 64 79.17 -58.25 -0.49
C PRO A 64 78.68 -57.01 0.26
N TRP A 65 79.59 -56.27 0.93
CA TRP A 65 79.23 -55.05 1.64
C TRP A 65 78.69 -53.98 0.70
N GLY A 66 79.33 -53.75 -0.46
CA GLY A 66 78.88 -52.80 -1.48
C GLY A 66 77.60 -53.23 -2.21
N MET A 67 77.29 -54.54 -2.26
CA MET A 67 76.04 -55.08 -2.78
C MET A 67 74.86 -54.96 -1.80
N LEU A 68 75.12 -54.99 -0.49
CA LEU A 68 74.09 -54.94 0.55
C LEU A 68 73.83 -53.52 1.07
N SER A 69 74.88 -52.71 1.20
CA SER A 69 74.84 -51.33 1.68
C SER A 69 74.12 -50.41 0.68
N ARG A 70 73.30 -49.50 1.22
CA ARG A 70 72.51 -48.52 0.47
C ARG A 70 72.87 -47.10 0.90
N VAL A 71 72.79 -46.18 -0.06
CA VAL A 71 72.94 -44.74 0.15
C VAL A 71 71.67 -44.05 -0.34
N ASP A 72 71.16 -43.12 0.47
CA ASP A 72 70.02 -42.27 0.13
C ASP A 72 70.45 -41.22 -0.92
N GLU A 73 69.69 -41.12 -2.01
CA GLU A 73 69.84 -40.11 -3.06
C GLU A 73 68.75 -39.05 -2.84
N THR A 74 69.15 -37.88 -2.34
CA THR A 74 68.24 -36.83 -1.88
C THR A 74 68.05 -35.71 -2.89
N GLY A 75 66.80 -35.30 -3.12
CA GLY A 75 66.47 -34.04 -3.78
C GLY A 75 66.39 -32.92 -2.75
N SER A 76 66.96 -31.76 -3.05
CA SER A 76 66.94 -30.58 -2.17
C SER A 76 65.81 -29.63 -2.55
N ALA A 77 64.98 -29.28 -1.56
CA ALA A 77 63.96 -28.26 -1.67
C ALA A 77 64.22 -27.17 -0.63
N ARG A 78 64.24 -25.89 -1.00
CA ARG A 78 64.42 -24.79 -0.02
C ARG A 78 63.08 -24.13 0.28
N GLY A 79 62.81 -23.86 1.54
CA GLY A 79 61.49 -23.44 1.98
C GLY A 79 61.47 -22.61 3.24
N ARG A 80 60.24 -22.31 3.70
CA ARG A 80 59.96 -21.65 4.97
C ARG A 80 58.73 -22.26 5.66
N LEU A 81 58.66 -22.11 6.97
CA LEU A 81 57.51 -22.55 7.76
C LEU A 81 56.30 -21.64 7.55
N GLU A 82 55.15 -22.23 7.28
CA GLU A 82 53.86 -21.54 7.18
C GLU A 82 52.77 -22.35 7.93
N PRO A 83 51.75 -21.69 8.51
CA PRO A 83 50.65 -22.39 9.18
C PRO A 83 49.81 -23.22 8.20
N GLN A 84 49.38 -24.40 8.64
CA GLN A 84 48.52 -25.32 7.90
C GLN A 84 47.11 -24.72 7.77
N GLY A 85 46.63 -24.59 6.53
CA GLY A 85 45.46 -23.78 6.19
C GLY A 85 45.79 -22.32 5.81
N GLY A 86 46.99 -21.85 6.17
CA GLY A 86 47.46 -20.50 5.89
C GLY A 86 46.91 -19.47 6.87
N THR A 87 46.77 -18.24 6.37
CA THR A 87 46.39 -17.03 7.09
C THR A 87 45.01 -16.54 6.67
N ILE A 88 44.21 -16.07 7.62
CA ILE A 88 42.85 -15.60 7.38
C ILE A 88 42.90 -14.12 6.97
N LYS A 89 42.69 -13.87 5.67
CA LYS A 89 42.68 -12.53 5.06
C LYS A 89 41.33 -11.87 5.26
N GLN A 90 41.16 -11.15 6.37
CA GLN A 90 39.95 -10.41 6.63
C GLN A 90 39.87 -9.19 5.69
N LYS A 91 38.72 -9.05 5.02
CA LYS A 91 38.43 -7.96 4.09
C LYS A 91 37.37 -7.01 4.64
N LEU A 92 37.45 -5.74 4.27
CA LEU A 92 36.49 -4.72 4.67
C LEU A 92 35.13 -4.95 3.99
N ASN A 93 34.17 -5.51 4.71
CA ASN A 93 32.79 -5.66 4.24
C ASN A 93 31.89 -4.57 4.81
N LEU A 94 31.98 -3.36 4.23
CA LEU A 94 31.00 -2.31 4.46
C LEU A 94 29.77 -2.55 3.57
N THR A 95 28.58 -2.54 4.17
CA THR A 95 27.30 -2.64 3.46
C THR A 95 26.72 -1.25 3.28
N TYR A 96 27.11 -0.55 2.21
CA TYR A 96 26.53 0.74 1.85
C TYR A 96 25.11 0.53 1.32
N THR A 97 24.13 1.09 2.02
CA THR A 97 22.69 1.08 1.64
C THR A 97 22.21 2.44 1.17
N SER A 98 22.90 3.51 1.57
CA SER A 98 22.58 4.90 1.24
C SER A 98 23.40 5.43 0.05
N ALA A 99 22.73 5.79 -1.05
CA ALA A 99 23.34 6.39 -2.24
C ALA A 99 23.87 7.83 -2.03
N ALA A 100 23.81 8.35 -0.81
CA ALA A 100 24.39 9.62 -0.40
C ALA A 100 25.87 9.50 -0.03
N LEU A 101 26.33 8.31 0.39
CA LEU A 101 27.69 8.04 0.84
C LEU A 101 28.45 7.20 -0.18
N ASN A 102 28.56 7.71 -1.42
CA ASN A 102 29.21 7.05 -2.56
C ASN A 102 30.73 6.83 -2.41
N SER A 103 31.30 7.19 -1.26
CA SER A 103 32.66 6.81 -0.87
C SER A 103 32.70 5.31 -0.57
N GLN A 104 33.06 4.50 -1.58
CA GLN A 104 33.51 3.10 -1.42
C GLN A 104 34.77 2.96 -0.53
N THR A 105 35.31 4.09 -0.10
CA THR A 105 36.40 4.27 0.84
C THR A 105 35.88 4.62 2.23
N ALA A 106 36.57 4.14 3.27
CA ALA A 106 36.39 4.57 4.65
C ALA A 106 37.75 4.97 5.24
N LYS A 107 37.78 6.13 5.89
CA LYS A 107 38.95 6.63 6.60
C LYS A 107 39.06 5.94 7.96
N VAL A 108 40.28 5.59 8.40
CA VAL A 108 40.54 5.07 9.75
C VAL A 108 40.49 6.23 10.76
N GLU A 109 39.62 6.13 11.76
CA GLU A 109 39.46 7.07 12.87
C GLU A 109 40.28 6.63 14.09
N MET A 110 40.32 5.32 14.38
CA MET A 110 41.19 4.71 15.39
C MET A 110 41.72 3.35 14.91
N LEU A 111 42.95 3.00 15.31
CA LEU A 111 43.60 1.71 15.06
C LEU A 111 44.17 1.22 16.38
N ASN A 112 43.74 0.04 16.85
CA ASN A 112 43.98 -0.43 18.23
C ASN A 112 44.89 -1.69 18.27
N ILE A 113 45.68 -1.91 17.22
CA ILE A 113 46.45 -3.13 16.96
C ILE A 113 47.75 -2.82 16.19
N GLU A 114 48.78 -3.62 16.43
CA GLU A 114 50.03 -3.64 15.66
C GLU A 114 50.31 -5.03 15.05
N GLU A 115 51.32 -5.16 14.16
CA GLU A 115 51.73 -6.48 13.65
C GLU A 115 52.40 -7.30 14.77
N GLY A 116 51.99 -8.55 14.93
CA GLY A 116 52.40 -9.42 16.04
C GLY A 116 51.47 -9.42 17.27
N ASP A 117 50.47 -8.53 17.34
CA ASP A 117 49.51 -8.52 18.44
C ASP A 117 48.61 -9.77 18.48
N MET A 118 48.12 -10.09 19.69
CA MET A 118 47.24 -11.22 19.95
C MET A 118 45.78 -10.75 20.13
N VAL A 119 44.90 -11.15 19.21
CA VAL A 119 43.48 -10.78 19.20
C VAL A 119 42.56 -11.99 19.35
N LYS A 120 41.38 -11.79 19.94
CA LYS A 120 40.31 -12.79 20.03
C LYS A 120 39.17 -12.42 19.09
N ALA A 121 38.39 -13.42 18.68
CA ALA A 121 37.18 -13.20 17.88
C ALA A 121 36.23 -12.23 18.60
N GLY A 122 35.84 -11.14 17.92
CA GLY A 122 35.01 -10.07 18.46
C GLY A 122 35.76 -8.84 19.00
N ASP A 123 37.08 -8.91 19.21
CA ASP A 123 37.88 -7.75 19.63
C ASP A 123 37.87 -6.64 18.56
N ILE A 124 37.96 -5.37 18.98
CA ILE A 124 37.94 -4.21 18.07
C ILE A 124 39.34 -4.00 17.49
N LEU A 125 39.46 -4.12 16.18
CA LEU A 125 40.71 -3.89 15.46
C LEU A 125 40.89 -2.40 15.13
N MET A 126 39.83 -1.79 14.58
CA MET A 126 39.85 -0.40 14.12
C MET A 126 38.43 0.18 14.11
N GLU A 127 38.35 1.49 14.30
CA GLU A 127 37.12 2.26 14.10
C GLU A 127 37.29 3.18 12.89
N LEU A 128 36.27 3.22 12.04
CA LEU A 128 36.25 3.95 10.78
C LEU A 128 35.41 5.22 10.92
N ASP A 129 35.83 6.29 10.26
CA ASP A 129 35.24 7.64 10.33
C ASP A 129 33.70 7.56 10.28
N SER A 130 33.12 7.96 11.41
CA SER A 130 31.70 7.81 11.69
C SER A 130 30.95 9.15 11.69
N LEU A 131 31.65 10.29 11.60
CA LEU A 131 31.06 11.63 11.74
C LEU A 131 30.02 11.94 10.64
N PRO A 132 30.26 11.70 9.33
CA PRO A 132 29.28 11.99 8.28
C PRO A 132 27.97 11.21 8.44
N ILE A 133 28.04 9.98 8.97
CA ILE A 133 26.86 9.14 9.24
C ILE A 133 26.09 9.68 10.45
N ARG A 134 26.79 10.04 11.54
CA ARG A 134 26.17 10.62 12.75
C ARG A 134 25.47 11.94 12.45
N GLU A 135 26.11 12.81 11.67
CA GLU A 135 25.50 14.07 11.21
C GLU A 135 24.26 13.82 10.35
N ARG A 136 24.34 12.92 9.35
CA ARG A 136 23.19 12.58 8.50
C ARG A 136 22.02 11.98 9.29
N ILE A 137 22.29 11.07 10.24
CA ILE A 137 21.27 10.54 11.16
C ILE A 137 20.62 11.69 11.96
N THR A 138 21.42 12.63 12.47
CA THR A 138 20.91 13.77 13.25
C THR A 138 20.01 14.69 12.42
N GLN A 139 20.43 15.02 11.18
CA GLN A 139 19.60 15.77 10.23
C GLN A 139 18.26 15.08 9.94
N LEU A 140 18.29 13.77 9.68
CA LEU A 140 17.08 12.98 9.42
C LEU A 140 16.19 12.84 10.66
N GLN A 141 16.75 12.80 11.88
CA GLN A 141 15.97 12.81 13.12
C GLN A 141 15.22 14.13 13.30
N ILE A 142 15.86 15.27 13.01
CA ILE A 142 15.21 16.61 13.02
C ILE A 142 14.09 16.65 11.96
N GLN A 143 14.35 16.15 10.75
CA GLN A 143 13.34 16.01 9.70
C GLN A 143 12.16 15.12 10.15
N LEU A 144 12.44 13.96 10.74
CA LEU A 144 11.45 13.02 11.26
C LEU A 144 10.60 13.64 12.38
N GLN A 145 11.20 14.44 13.27
CA GLN A 145 10.47 15.18 14.30
C GLN A 145 9.53 16.22 13.68
N SER A 146 10.02 16.98 12.68
CA SER A 146 9.20 17.95 11.93
C SER A 146 8.03 17.29 11.19
N GLN A 147 8.28 16.18 10.49
CA GLN A 147 7.25 15.39 9.82
C GLN A 147 6.21 14.83 10.81
N ASN A 148 6.62 14.33 11.98
CA ASN A 148 5.70 13.86 13.01
C ASN A 148 4.85 14.99 13.61
N ASN A 149 5.44 16.18 13.83
CA ASN A 149 4.71 17.36 14.27
C ASN A 149 3.64 17.76 13.22
N ARG A 150 4.00 17.78 11.93
CA ARG A 150 3.06 18.04 10.82
C ARG A 150 1.95 17.00 10.74
N LEU A 151 2.28 15.71 10.89
CA LEU A 151 1.31 14.61 10.94
C LEU A 151 0.34 14.75 12.12
N ASN A 152 0.82 15.17 13.30
CA ASN A 152 -0.03 15.36 14.47
C ASN A 152 -0.92 16.61 14.34
N ALA A 153 -0.42 17.71 13.76
CA ALA A 153 -1.24 18.88 13.43
C ALA A 153 -2.36 18.53 12.44
N LEU A 154 -2.06 17.75 11.39
CA LEU A 154 -3.07 17.27 10.44
C LEU A 154 -4.11 16.34 11.10
N LYS A 155 -3.72 15.44 12.02
CA LYS A 155 -4.68 14.64 12.81
C LYS A 155 -5.57 15.52 13.68
N GLN A 156 -5.03 16.55 14.32
CA GLN A 156 -5.82 17.48 15.14
C GLN A 156 -6.83 18.25 14.29
N GLN A 157 -6.42 18.74 13.12
CA GLN A 157 -7.30 19.37 12.14
C GLN A 157 -8.37 18.39 11.62
N LYS A 158 -8.05 17.09 11.46
CA LYS A 158 -9.04 16.06 11.12
C LYS A 158 -10.11 15.93 12.22
N ASN A 159 -9.68 15.80 13.47
CA ASN A 159 -10.59 15.66 14.61
C ASN A 159 -11.50 16.89 14.77
N GLN A 160 -11.01 18.09 14.45
CA GLN A 160 -11.81 19.31 14.39
C GLN A 160 -12.89 19.23 13.30
N LEU A 161 -12.51 18.90 12.05
CA LEU A 161 -13.45 18.74 10.94
C LEU A 161 -14.45 17.59 11.15
N GLU A 162 -14.06 16.50 11.81
CA GLU A 162 -15.00 15.43 12.21
C GLU A 162 -15.99 15.90 13.28
N THR A 163 -15.57 16.78 14.19
CA THR A 163 -16.45 17.37 15.22
C THR A 163 -17.40 18.40 14.62
N GLU A 164 -16.91 19.19 13.66
CA GLU A 164 -17.71 20.10 12.83
C GLU A 164 -18.76 19.32 12.03
N LEU A 165 -18.36 18.25 11.33
CA LEU A 165 -19.26 17.38 10.58
C LEU A 165 -20.39 16.82 11.46
N ARG A 166 -20.05 16.18 12.59
CA ARG A 166 -21.06 15.63 13.53
C ARG A 166 -21.94 16.71 14.17
N THR A 167 -21.54 17.97 14.14
CA THR A 167 -22.33 19.10 14.64
C THR A 167 -23.26 19.63 13.55
N GLN A 168 -22.77 19.78 12.32
CA GLN A 168 -23.57 20.10 11.15
C GLN A 168 -24.64 19.03 10.86
N GLU A 169 -24.31 17.73 11.01
CA GLU A 169 -25.29 16.64 10.83
C GLU A 169 -26.44 16.74 11.85
N ARG A 170 -26.14 17.02 13.13
CA ARG A 170 -27.16 17.24 14.18
C ARG A 170 -27.95 18.54 13.97
N GLN A 171 -27.29 19.61 13.51
CA GLN A 171 -27.95 20.89 13.20
C GLN A 171 -28.92 20.73 12.02
N ASN A 172 -28.49 20.10 10.93
CA ASN A 172 -29.33 19.80 9.77
C ASN A 172 -30.57 18.98 10.18
N GLN A 173 -30.37 17.92 10.99
CA GLN A 173 -31.47 17.11 11.52
C GLN A 173 -32.45 17.92 12.38
N SER A 174 -31.93 18.78 13.29
CA SER A 174 -32.76 19.64 14.13
C SER A 174 -33.59 20.63 13.32
N GLN A 175 -32.97 21.31 12.35
CA GLN A 175 -33.64 22.28 11.49
C GLN A 175 -34.65 21.60 10.54
N GLN A 176 -34.34 20.39 10.05
CA GLN A 176 -35.26 19.59 9.24
C GLN A 176 -36.49 19.16 10.05
N LEU A 177 -36.32 18.70 11.29
CA LEU A 177 -37.44 18.34 12.18
C LEU A 177 -38.31 19.56 12.52
N GLU A 178 -37.70 20.71 12.78
CA GLU A 178 -38.41 21.98 12.99
C GLU A 178 -39.25 22.35 11.75
N LYS A 179 -38.64 22.30 10.55
CA LYS A 179 -39.34 22.61 9.30
C LYS A 179 -40.43 21.60 8.94
N LEU A 180 -40.24 20.31 9.22
CA LEU A 180 -41.29 19.29 9.06
C LEU A 180 -42.47 19.55 10.03
N SER A 181 -42.21 20.01 11.26
CA SER A 181 -43.26 20.44 12.18
C SER A 181 -44.01 21.68 11.67
N GLN A 182 -43.34 22.61 11.01
CA GLN A 182 -43.97 23.79 10.39
C GLN A 182 -44.83 23.39 9.17
N VAL A 183 -44.37 22.46 8.34
CA VAL A 183 -45.17 21.86 7.24
C VAL A 183 -46.42 21.18 7.77
N GLU A 184 -46.32 20.36 8.82
CA GLU A 184 -47.48 19.64 9.36
C GLU A 184 -48.49 20.59 10.03
N GLN A 185 -48.03 21.67 10.68
CA GLN A 185 -48.92 22.76 11.14
C GLN A 185 -49.62 23.49 9.98
N ALA A 186 -48.90 23.79 8.89
CA ALA A 186 -49.50 24.38 7.67
C ALA A 186 -50.52 23.43 7.03
N ARG A 187 -50.25 22.11 7.07
CA ARG A 187 -51.13 21.07 6.54
C ARG A 187 -52.43 20.93 7.36
N GLN A 188 -52.31 20.94 8.69
CA GLN A 188 -53.45 20.86 9.60
C GLN A 188 -54.32 22.12 9.52
N THR A 189 -53.72 23.31 9.42
CA THR A 189 -54.48 24.56 9.22
C THR A 189 -55.18 24.59 7.86
N PHE A 190 -54.53 24.14 6.78
CA PHE A 190 -55.16 23.97 5.46
C PHE A 190 -56.35 22.98 5.49
N GLN A 191 -56.19 21.81 6.12
CA GLN A 191 -57.27 20.83 6.26
C GLN A 191 -58.43 21.35 7.12
N SER A 192 -58.13 22.02 8.24
CA SER A 192 -59.13 22.63 9.12
C SER A 192 -59.91 23.72 8.39
N LEU A 193 -59.23 24.60 7.64
CA LEU A 193 -59.85 25.65 6.84
C LEU A 193 -60.78 25.07 5.78
N LYS A 194 -60.31 24.08 5.01
CA LYS A 194 -61.13 23.39 4.00
C LYS A 194 -62.35 22.68 4.61
N THR A 195 -62.20 22.06 5.77
CA THR A 195 -63.32 21.41 6.48
C THR A 195 -64.35 22.42 6.97
N THR A 196 -63.89 23.56 7.51
CA THR A 196 -64.74 24.66 7.97
C THR A 196 -65.49 25.31 6.82
N TYR A 197 -64.81 25.54 5.68
CA TYR A 197 -65.41 26.05 4.45
C TYR A 197 -66.52 25.15 3.93
N ASN A 198 -66.25 23.85 3.72
CA ASN A 198 -67.25 22.89 3.25
C ASN A 198 -68.50 22.87 4.14
N LEU A 199 -68.33 22.98 5.46
CA LEU A 199 -69.43 23.01 6.43
C LEU A 199 -70.25 24.32 6.32
N GLN A 200 -69.59 25.47 6.17
CA GLN A 200 -70.25 26.76 5.96
C GLN A 200 -70.99 26.82 4.62
N GLU A 201 -70.39 26.30 3.55
CA GLU A 201 -71.01 26.17 2.24
C GLU A 201 -72.32 25.36 2.34
N GLN A 202 -72.26 24.17 2.96
CA GLN A 202 -73.41 23.29 3.15
C GLN A 202 -74.50 23.91 4.05
N GLU A 203 -74.12 24.64 5.11
CA GLU A 203 -75.04 25.39 5.96
C GLU A 203 -75.81 26.45 5.14
N LYS A 204 -75.11 27.23 4.30
CA LYS A 204 -75.71 28.29 3.50
C LYS A 204 -76.56 27.77 2.36
N LEU A 205 -76.15 26.68 1.69
CA LEU A 205 -77.00 25.97 0.73
C LEU A 205 -78.30 25.48 1.38
N THR A 206 -78.22 24.96 2.61
CA THR A 206 -79.40 24.53 3.38
C THR A 206 -80.32 25.70 3.73
N GLN A 207 -79.77 26.85 4.13
CA GLN A 207 -80.54 28.07 4.42
C GLN A 207 -81.20 28.66 3.16
N ILE A 208 -80.52 28.61 2.01
CA ILE A 208 -81.10 28.99 0.71
C ILE A 208 -82.27 28.05 0.35
N ALA A 209 -82.08 26.73 0.45
CA ALA A 209 -83.14 25.75 0.16
C ALA A 209 -84.36 25.93 1.07
N GLN A 210 -84.16 26.21 2.36
CA GLN A 210 -85.25 26.54 3.30
C GLN A 210 -85.96 27.85 2.93
N ALA A 211 -85.22 28.89 2.52
CA ALA A 211 -85.81 30.14 2.06
C ALA A 211 -86.63 29.96 0.76
N GLU A 212 -86.17 29.14 -0.18
CA GLU A 212 -86.90 28.80 -1.41
C GLU A 212 -88.18 27.98 -1.11
N GLN A 213 -88.12 27.03 -0.18
CA GLN A 213 -89.30 26.28 0.28
C GLN A 213 -90.32 27.20 0.97
N ASN A 214 -89.88 28.12 1.83
CA ASN A 214 -90.74 29.10 2.48
C ASN A 214 -91.40 30.05 1.47
N LEU A 215 -90.64 30.55 0.48
CA LEU A 215 -91.17 31.37 -0.61
C LEU A 215 -92.20 30.60 -1.46
N ALA A 216 -91.94 29.33 -1.77
CA ALA A 216 -92.90 28.47 -2.48
C ALA A 216 -94.17 28.22 -1.65
N ALA A 217 -94.05 28.08 -0.33
CA ALA A 217 -95.18 27.94 0.59
C ALA A 217 -96.03 29.22 0.67
N LEU A 218 -95.40 30.40 0.77
CA LEU A 218 -96.09 31.71 0.75
C LEU A 218 -96.86 31.91 -0.56
N ARG A 219 -96.21 31.65 -1.72
CA ARG A 219 -96.86 31.72 -3.04
C ARG A 219 -98.06 30.77 -3.17
N ARG A 220 -97.99 29.55 -2.63
CA ARG A 220 -99.12 28.60 -2.58
C ARG A 220 -100.25 29.11 -1.68
N THR A 221 -99.92 29.58 -0.48
CA THR A 221 -100.89 30.07 0.51
C THR A 221 -101.64 31.29 -0.02
N LEU A 222 -100.94 32.24 -0.65
CA LEU A 222 -101.56 33.39 -1.29
C LEU A 222 -102.52 32.97 -2.42
N ASN A 223 -102.14 32.01 -3.27
CA ASN A 223 -103.04 31.55 -4.34
C ASN A 223 -104.33 30.94 -3.77
N LEU A 224 -104.23 30.09 -2.73
CA LEU A 224 -105.39 29.48 -2.08
C LEU A 224 -106.29 30.53 -1.41
N GLN A 225 -105.71 31.47 -0.64
CA GLN A 225 -106.47 32.57 -0.03
C GLN A 225 -107.10 33.49 -1.07
N ARG A 226 -106.44 33.70 -2.22
CA ARG A 226 -106.95 34.49 -3.34
C ARG A 226 -108.17 33.81 -3.96
N GLU A 227 -108.12 32.50 -4.19
CA GLU A 227 -109.24 31.71 -4.75
C GLU A 227 -110.43 31.65 -3.77
N GLU A 228 -110.18 31.45 -2.48
CA GLU A 228 -111.20 31.50 -1.41
C GLU A 228 -111.90 32.87 -1.38
N LYS A 229 -111.12 33.95 -1.37
CA LYS A 229 -111.65 35.32 -1.31
C LYS A 229 -112.35 35.75 -2.60
N LEU A 230 -111.88 35.32 -3.78
CA LEU A 230 -112.61 35.50 -5.05
C LEU A 230 -113.97 34.78 -5.01
N THR A 231 -114.03 33.59 -4.42
CA THR A 231 -115.28 32.84 -4.26
C THR A 231 -116.26 33.57 -3.33
N GLN A 232 -115.79 34.15 -2.23
CA GLN A 232 -116.61 34.96 -1.32
C GLN A 232 -117.09 36.26 -1.97
N VAL A 233 -116.26 36.94 -2.77
CA VAL A 233 -116.66 38.09 -3.59
C VAL A 233 -117.72 37.70 -4.63
N ALA A 234 -117.57 36.55 -5.29
CA ALA A 234 -118.55 36.05 -6.25
C ALA A 234 -119.90 35.72 -5.59
N GLN A 235 -119.89 35.10 -4.41
CA GLN A 235 -121.10 34.83 -3.62
C GLN A 235 -121.80 36.12 -3.17
N ALA A 236 -121.05 37.11 -2.67
CA ALA A 236 -121.60 38.42 -2.32
C ALA A 236 -122.16 39.18 -3.54
N LYS A 237 -121.53 39.03 -4.72
CA LYS A 237 -122.05 39.59 -5.97
C LYS A 237 -123.36 38.91 -6.38
N GLN A 238 -123.44 37.59 -6.30
CA GLN A 238 -124.69 36.85 -6.57
C GLN A 238 -125.80 37.29 -5.61
N GLN A 239 -125.53 37.39 -4.30
CA GLN A 239 -126.52 37.87 -3.33
C GLN A 239 -127.02 39.28 -3.68
N LEU A 240 -126.14 40.18 -4.14
CA LEU A 240 -126.55 41.51 -4.59
C LEU A 240 -127.41 41.44 -5.86
N GLU A 241 -127.09 40.56 -6.81
CA GLU A 241 -127.89 40.34 -8.02
C GLU A 241 -129.29 39.80 -7.67
N ASP A 242 -129.36 38.82 -6.77
CA ASP A 242 -130.59 38.25 -6.23
C ASP A 242 -131.45 39.34 -5.53
N SER A 243 -130.85 40.15 -4.63
CA SER A 243 -131.53 41.29 -3.99
C SER A 243 -132.05 42.32 -4.99
N ASN A 244 -131.32 42.58 -6.08
CA ASN A 244 -131.80 43.46 -7.16
C ASN A 244 -133.02 42.87 -7.88
N THR A 245 -133.06 41.56 -8.14
CA THR A 245 -134.26 40.92 -8.73
C THR A 245 -135.45 40.99 -7.77
N ALA A 246 -135.24 40.80 -6.46
CA ALA A 246 -136.27 40.88 -5.44
C ALA A 246 -136.84 42.29 -5.31
N TYR A 247 -135.98 43.32 -5.31
CA TYR A 247 -136.37 44.73 -5.35
C TYR A 247 -137.18 45.08 -6.60
N ASN A 248 -136.70 44.72 -7.79
CA ASN A 248 -137.40 44.99 -9.06
C ASN A 248 -138.80 44.35 -9.07
N LEU A 249 -138.94 43.15 -8.49
CA LEU A 249 -140.22 42.46 -8.33
C LEU A 249 -141.10 43.13 -7.26
N ALA A 250 -140.54 43.61 -6.16
CA ALA A 250 -141.27 44.36 -5.13
C ALA A 250 -141.78 45.71 -5.67
N GLU A 251 -140.95 46.44 -6.43
CA GLU A 251 -141.31 47.69 -7.09
C GLU A 251 -142.44 47.47 -8.10
N LEU A 252 -142.33 46.47 -8.99
CA LEU A 252 -143.39 46.12 -9.94
C LEU A 252 -144.72 45.79 -9.24
N ARG A 253 -144.66 45.06 -8.11
CA ARG A 253 -145.82 44.71 -7.29
C ARG A 253 -146.43 45.93 -6.59
N LEU A 254 -145.61 46.85 -6.09
CA LEU A 254 -146.05 48.12 -5.50
C LEU A 254 -146.70 49.03 -6.56
N GLN A 255 -146.04 49.22 -7.71
CA GLN A 255 -146.58 49.97 -8.84
C GLN A 255 -147.88 49.35 -9.39
N LYS A 256 -148.08 48.02 -9.24
CA LYS A 256 -149.40 47.41 -9.51
C LYS A 256 -150.40 47.79 -8.42
N ALA A 257 -150.09 47.54 -7.14
CA ALA A 257 -151.00 47.81 -6.02
C ALA A 257 -151.48 49.27 -5.98
N LEU A 258 -150.59 50.24 -6.19
CA LEU A 258 -150.94 51.68 -6.24
C LEU A 258 -151.93 52.01 -7.37
N ARG A 259 -151.77 51.42 -8.56
CA ARG A 259 -152.76 51.57 -9.66
C ARG A 259 -154.07 50.85 -9.38
N GLU A 260 -154.05 49.78 -8.59
CA GLU A 260 -155.28 49.10 -8.17
C GLU A 260 -156.02 49.87 -7.07
N VAL A 261 -155.30 50.55 -6.16
CA VAL A 261 -155.84 51.57 -5.24
C VAL A 261 -156.45 52.73 -6.00
N GLU A 262 -155.72 53.38 -6.91
CA GLU A 262 -156.22 54.51 -7.73
C GLU A 262 -157.50 54.13 -8.49
N ARG A 263 -157.54 52.94 -9.10
CA ARG A 263 -158.73 52.39 -9.76
C ARG A 263 -159.90 52.20 -8.79
N TYR A 264 -159.65 51.71 -7.58
CA TYR A 264 -160.69 51.47 -6.57
C TYR A 264 -161.20 52.77 -5.94
N GLN A 265 -160.31 53.73 -5.65
CA GLN A 265 -160.68 55.09 -5.22
C GLN A 265 -161.59 55.78 -6.25
N ASN A 266 -161.26 55.67 -7.55
CA ASN A 266 -162.12 56.17 -8.63
C ASN A 266 -163.48 55.44 -8.68
N LEU A 267 -163.54 54.12 -8.50
CA LEU A 267 -164.80 53.38 -8.46
C LEU A 267 -165.66 53.75 -7.23
N PHE A 268 -165.03 54.01 -6.08
CA PHE A 268 -165.70 54.47 -4.87
C PHE A 268 -166.26 55.89 -5.01
N HIS A 269 -165.48 56.82 -5.59
CA HIS A 269 -165.94 58.20 -5.85
C HIS A 269 -167.14 58.25 -6.82
N ASN A 270 -167.24 57.26 -7.73
CA ASN A 270 -168.38 57.08 -8.62
C ASN A 270 -169.51 56.21 -8.01
N GLY A 271 -169.45 55.87 -6.72
CA GLY A 271 -170.50 55.11 -6.00
C GLY A 271 -170.63 53.63 -6.37
N VAL A 272 -169.64 53.05 -7.07
CA VAL A 272 -169.72 51.67 -7.63
C VAL A 272 -169.32 50.59 -6.62
N ILE A 273 -168.51 50.95 -5.61
CA ILE A 273 -168.03 50.02 -4.55
C ILE A 273 -168.12 50.67 -3.16
N ALA A 274 -168.04 49.86 -2.11
CA ALA A 274 -167.98 50.34 -0.72
C ALA A 274 -166.54 50.70 -0.28
N GLU A 275 -166.42 51.70 0.60
CA GLU A 275 -165.17 52.23 1.17
C GLU A 275 -164.22 51.15 1.70
N VAL A 276 -164.76 50.14 2.39
CA VAL A 276 -163.99 49.00 2.94
C VAL A 276 -163.14 48.29 1.86
N ARG A 277 -163.61 48.24 0.60
CA ARG A 277 -162.88 47.63 -0.52
C ARG A 277 -161.76 48.52 -1.05
N VAL A 278 -161.81 49.83 -0.81
CA VAL A 278 -160.68 50.75 -1.05
C VAL A 278 -159.62 50.56 0.01
N VAL A 279 -160.03 50.61 1.29
CA VAL A 279 -159.15 50.41 2.46
C VAL A 279 -158.44 49.06 2.41
N GLU A 280 -159.11 48.00 1.93
CA GLU A 280 -158.49 46.69 1.70
C GLU A 280 -157.34 46.74 0.67
N GLN A 281 -157.48 47.52 -0.42
CA GLN A 281 -156.40 47.70 -1.39
C GLN A 281 -155.30 48.64 -0.87
N GLU A 282 -155.64 49.64 -0.06
CA GLU A 282 -154.68 50.56 0.57
C GLU A 282 -153.78 49.81 1.56
N ASN A 283 -154.35 48.94 2.42
CA ASN A 283 -153.57 48.05 3.28
C ASN A 283 -152.63 47.13 2.48
N ILE A 284 -153.07 46.61 1.33
CA ILE A 284 -152.22 45.81 0.43
C ILE A 284 -151.11 46.67 -0.20
N ALA A 285 -151.39 47.92 -0.57
CA ALA A 285 -150.38 48.84 -1.09
C ALA A 285 -149.33 49.19 -0.02
N ASP A 286 -149.74 49.41 1.23
CA ASP A 286 -148.84 49.66 2.36
C ASP A 286 -148.00 48.41 2.72
N GLU A 287 -148.58 47.21 2.68
CA GLU A 287 -147.82 45.95 2.80
C GLU A 287 -146.73 45.87 1.71
N ARG A 288 -147.08 46.16 0.45
CA ARG A 288 -146.10 46.18 -0.65
C ARG A 288 -145.09 47.32 -0.52
N GLN A 289 -145.47 48.46 0.04
CA GLN A 289 -144.55 49.58 0.27
C GLN A 289 -143.54 49.25 1.38
N SER A 290 -143.97 48.55 2.43
CA SER A 290 -143.11 48.04 3.49
C SER A 290 -142.11 47.02 2.95
N ILE A 291 -142.57 46.04 2.16
CA ILE A 291 -141.71 45.05 1.50
C ILE A 291 -140.72 45.70 0.52
N TRP A 292 -141.15 46.73 -0.23
CA TRP A 292 -140.27 47.47 -1.12
C TRP A 292 -139.18 48.25 -0.35
N LYS A 293 -139.55 48.97 0.72
CA LYS A 293 -138.59 49.62 1.63
C LYS A 293 -137.61 48.64 2.25
N GLN A 294 -138.07 47.45 2.64
CA GLN A 294 -137.21 46.37 3.12
C GLN A 294 -136.23 45.93 2.02
N SER A 295 -136.70 45.67 0.80
CA SER A 295 -135.83 45.27 -0.31
C SER A 295 -134.77 46.31 -0.70
N GLN A 296 -135.02 47.61 -0.47
CA GLN A 296 -134.00 48.65 -0.60
C GLN A 296 -132.90 48.52 0.47
N ALA A 297 -133.27 48.25 1.72
CA ALA A 297 -132.32 47.98 2.78
C ALA A 297 -131.53 46.68 2.53
N ASP A 298 -132.17 45.65 1.99
CA ASP A 298 -131.53 44.37 1.64
C ASP A 298 -130.55 44.52 0.46
N ILE A 299 -130.82 45.39 -0.52
CA ILE A 299 -129.84 45.79 -1.55
C ILE A 299 -128.64 46.47 -0.91
N GLU A 300 -128.85 47.51 -0.11
CA GLU A 300 -127.72 48.31 0.40
C GLU A 300 -126.87 47.49 1.39
N GLN A 301 -127.48 46.59 2.17
CA GLN A 301 -126.73 45.59 2.95
C GLN A 301 -125.92 44.64 2.05
N ALA A 302 -126.51 44.08 0.98
CA ALA A 302 -125.78 43.20 0.06
C ALA A 302 -124.63 43.94 -0.67
N ARG A 303 -124.83 45.22 -0.99
CA ARG A 303 -123.82 46.10 -1.60
C ARG A 303 -122.66 46.39 -0.65
N LEU A 304 -122.95 46.73 0.60
CA LEU A 304 -121.93 46.95 1.63
C LEU A 304 -121.13 45.68 1.90
N ARG A 305 -121.78 44.51 1.97
CA ARG A 305 -121.10 43.19 2.07
C ARG A 305 -120.20 42.91 0.87
N LEU A 306 -120.65 43.19 -0.35
CA LEU A 306 -119.82 43.02 -1.55
C LEU A 306 -118.57 43.91 -1.51
N GLU A 307 -118.71 45.17 -1.08
CA GLU A 307 -117.57 46.08 -0.97
C GLU A 307 -116.60 45.69 0.16
N GLU A 308 -117.12 45.21 1.29
CA GLU A 308 -116.33 44.61 2.37
C GLU A 308 -115.53 43.39 1.87
N GLN A 309 -116.14 42.48 1.12
CA GLN A 309 -115.44 41.31 0.59
C GLN A 309 -114.38 41.70 -0.46
N LYS A 310 -114.64 42.69 -1.33
CA LYS A 310 -113.62 43.25 -2.24
C LYS A 310 -112.44 43.83 -1.46
N SER A 311 -112.71 44.71 -0.49
CA SER A 311 -111.68 45.34 0.33
C SER A 311 -110.86 44.30 1.11
N SER A 312 -111.52 43.27 1.64
CA SER A 312 -110.83 42.14 2.26
C SER A 312 -110.02 41.31 1.28
N TYR A 313 -110.46 41.11 0.04
CA TYR A 313 -109.69 40.44 -1.01
C TYR A 313 -108.44 41.24 -1.37
N GLU A 314 -108.58 42.54 -1.66
CA GLU A 314 -107.46 43.42 -2.02
C GLU A 314 -106.44 43.53 -0.90
N ARG A 315 -106.89 43.67 0.36
CA ARG A 315 -106.02 43.69 1.55
C ARG A 315 -105.20 42.40 1.67
N ILE A 316 -105.83 41.22 1.56
CA ILE A 316 -105.13 39.93 1.65
C ILE A 316 -104.16 39.75 0.48
N VAL A 317 -104.56 40.12 -0.74
CA VAL A 317 -103.70 40.02 -1.92
C VAL A 317 -102.49 40.95 -1.84
N ASN A 318 -102.68 42.19 -1.37
CA ASN A 318 -101.59 43.16 -1.25
C ASN A 318 -100.65 42.83 -0.07
N GLN A 319 -101.18 42.35 1.06
CA GLN A 319 -100.38 41.85 2.17
C GLN A 319 -99.53 40.63 1.75
N GLY A 320 -100.15 39.59 1.18
CA GLY A 320 -99.42 38.39 0.75
C GLY A 320 -98.39 38.65 -0.36
N LYS A 321 -98.63 39.65 -1.24
CA LYS A 321 -97.60 40.13 -2.18
C LYS A 321 -96.40 40.74 -1.45
N ALA A 322 -96.63 41.61 -0.46
CA ALA A 322 -95.55 42.21 0.31
C ALA A 322 -94.76 41.16 1.12
N ASP A 323 -95.44 40.17 1.70
CA ASP A 323 -94.80 39.05 2.41
C ASP A 323 -93.92 38.21 1.46
N ILE A 324 -94.37 38.00 0.22
CA ILE A 324 -93.60 37.32 -0.84
C ILE A 324 -92.41 38.16 -1.29
N GLU A 325 -92.58 39.46 -1.53
CA GLU A 325 -91.50 40.38 -1.91
C GLU A 325 -90.40 40.44 -0.82
N GLN A 326 -90.81 40.52 0.45
CA GLN A 326 -89.89 40.45 1.59
C GLN A 326 -89.17 39.11 1.70
N ALA A 327 -89.82 37.98 1.35
CA ALA A 327 -89.17 36.68 1.28
C ALA A 327 -88.18 36.57 0.10
N GLU A 328 -88.50 37.17 -1.06
CA GLU A 328 -87.62 37.23 -2.23
C GLU A 328 -86.37 38.06 -1.96
N LEU A 329 -86.50 39.23 -1.33
CA LEU A 329 -85.37 40.07 -0.93
C LEU A 329 -84.45 39.34 0.07
N ARG A 330 -85.01 38.60 1.04
CA ARG A 330 -84.24 37.77 1.98
C ARG A 330 -83.50 36.64 1.25
N LEU A 331 -84.15 35.98 0.28
CA LEU A 331 -83.54 34.92 -0.52
C LEU A 331 -82.37 35.46 -1.38
N ILE A 332 -82.52 36.63 -1.99
CA ILE A 332 -81.47 37.30 -2.76
C ILE A 332 -80.26 37.60 -1.86
N GLU A 333 -80.47 38.12 -0.65
CA GLU A 333 -79.35 38.40 0.25
C GLU A 333 -78.69 37.13 0.80
N GLN A 334 -79.43 36.05 1.06
CA GLN A 334 -78.84 34.75 1.39
C GLN A 334 -77.95 34.21 0.25
N LYS A 335 -78.37 34.36 -1.01
CA LYS A 335 -77.55 33.98 -2.18
C LYS A 335 -76.29 34.83 -2.31
N ARG A 336 -76.36 36.15 -2.09
CA ARG A 336 -75.17 37.04 -2.05
C ARG A 336 -74.21 36.72 -0.89
N ILE A 337 -74.74 36.32 0.27
CA ILE A 337 -73.92 35.89 1.40
C ILE A 337 -73.21 34.57 1.08
N TYR A 338 -73.91 33.60 0.46
CA TYR A 338 -73.31 32.37 -0.04
C TYR A 338 -72.21 32.63 -1.07
N GLU A 339 -72.49 33.42 -2.12
CA GLU A 339 -71.50 33.81 -3.15
C GLU A 339 -70.25 34.44 -2.51
N ARG A 340 -70.42 35.29 -1.49
CA ARG A 340 -69.30 35.92 -0.77
C ARG A 340 -68.47 34.91 0.02
N ILE A 341 -69.12 33.95 0.69
CA ILE A 341 -68.46 32.89 1.46
C ILE A 341 -67.73 31.93 0.52
N VAL A 342 -68.30 31.58 -0.64
CA VAL A 342 -67.64 30.77 -1.67
C VAL A 342 -66.37 31.47 -2.15
N ASN A 343 -66.48 32.70 -2.68
CA ASN A 343 -65.34 33.44 -3.24
C ASN A 343 -64.24 33.71 -2.19
N GLN A 344 -64.62 34.08 -0.96
CA GLN A 344 -63.63 34.30 0.10
C GLN A 344 -62.95 32.99 0.52
N GLY A 345 -63.73 31.93 0.74
CA GLY A 345 -63.21 30.65 1.19
C GLY A 345 -62.30 29.97 0.17
N GLU A 346 -62.61 30.05 -1.12
CA GLU A 346 -61.70 29.60 -2.19
C GLU A 346 -60.36 30.37 -2.16
N ALA A 347 -60.41 31.69 -1.99
CA ALA A 347 -59.21 32.53 -1.91
C ALA A 347 -58.37 32.23 -0.65
N ASP A 348 -59.01 32.05 0.51
CA ASP A 348 -58.34 31.71 1.77
C ASP A 348 -57.72 30.29 1.69
N ILE A 349 -58.42 29.33 1.07
CA ILE A 349 -57.92 27.96 0.83
C ILE A 349 -56.73 27.96 -0.12
N GLU A 350 -56.77 28.72 -1.22
CA GLU A 350 -55.66 28.79 -2.17
C GLU A 350 -54.44 29.49 -1.56
N GLN A 351 -54.63 30.55 -0.75
CA GLN A 351 -53.55 31.14 0.04
C GLN A 351 -52.92 30.14 1.02
N ALA A 352 -53.74 29.35 1.74
CA ALA A 352 -53.24 28.33 2.66
C ALA A 352 -52.48 27.20 1.92
N LYS A 353 -52.96 26.79 0.74
CA LYS A 353 -52.29 25.85 -0.16
C LYS A 353 -50.94 26.36 -0.66
N LEU A 354 -50.86 27.63 -1.08
CA LEU A 354 -49.60 28.25 -1.49
C LEU A 354 -48.60 28.33 -0.34
N ARG A 355 -49.03 28.69 0.88
CA ARG A 355 -48.17 28.69 2.08
C ARG A 355 -47.70 27.30 2.48
N LEU A 356 -48.53 26.26 2.33
CA LEU A 356 -48.12 24.87 2.55
C LEU A 356 -47.02 24.46 1.55
N ALA A 357 -47.24 24.71 0.26
CA ALA A 357 -46.25 24.44 -0.78
C ALA A 357 -44.94 25.24 -0.57
N GLU A 358 -45.01 26.47 -0.07
CA GLU A 358 -43.84 27.27 0.30
C GLU A 358 -43.03 26.60 1.43
N GLN A 359 -43.69 26.08 2.47
CA GLN A 359 -42.99 25.35 3.55
C GLN A 359 -42.42 24.01 3.08
N GLU A 360 -43.13 23.27 2.22
CA GLU A 360 -42.63 22.02 1.62
C GLU A 360 -41.36 22.27 0.77
N ASN A 361 -41.37 23.30 -0.09
CA ASN A 361 -40.19 23.75 -0.84
C ASN A 361 -39.07 24.29 0.06
N SER A 362 -39.42 24.88 1.22
CA SER A 362 -38.45 25.31 2.23
C SER A 362 -37.70 24.12 2.86
N VAL A 363 -38.38 22.99 3.13
CA VAL A 363 -37.73 21.74 3.56
C VAL A 363 -36.75 21.22 2.50
N GLN A 364 -37.16 21.20 1.23
CA GLN A 364 -36.30 20.71 0.14
C GLN A 364 -35.07 21.61 -0.07
N THR A 365 -35.25 22.93 -0.02
CA THR A 365 -34.14 23.90 -0.12
C THR A 365 -33.17 23.76 1.07
N LEU A 366 -33.69 23.62 2.30
CA LEU A 366 -32.89 23.44 3.52
C LEU A 366 -32.09 22.13 3.48
N THR A 367 -32.72 21.02 3.12
CA THR A 367 -32.05 19.72 3.04
C THR A 367 -30.93 19.73 2.01
N HIS A 368 -31.16 20.29 0.82
CA HIS A 368 -30.11 20.40 -0.19
C HIS A 368 -28.95 21.35 0.21
N ALA A 369 -29.25 22.49 0.85
CA ALA A 369 -28.21 23.37 1.41
C ALA A 369 -27.39 22.64 2.50
N GLY A 370 -28.05 21.84 3.33
CA GLY A 370 -27.42 20.97 4.32
C GLY A 370 -26.52 19.90 3.71
N GLU A 371 -26.96 19.24 2.63
CA GLU A 371 -26.16 18.26 1.87
C GLU A 371 -24.90 18.89 1.27
N ILE A 372 -25.00 20.11 0.70
CA ILE A 372 -23.85 20.85 0.16
C ILE A 372 -22.84 21.16 1.27
N ALA A 373 -23.30 21.65 2.42
CA ALA A 373 -22.44 21.94 3.57
C ALA A 373 -21.70 20.68 4.07
N LEU A 374 -22.43 19.57 4.24
CA LEU A 374 -21.84 18.27 4.64
C LEU A 374 -20.86 17.73 3.59
N SER A 375 -21.16 17.90 2.30
CA SER A 375 -20.31 17.46 1.20
C SER A 375 -18.99 18.21 1.16
N LYS A 376 -19.01 19.53 1.40
CA LYS A 376 -17.81 20.37 1.50
C LYS A 376 -16.89 19.93 2.66
N ILE A 377 -17.44 19.65 3.84
CA ILE A 377 -16.66 19.15 4.99
C ILE A 377 -16.10 17.74 4.69
N LYS A 378 -16.89 16.86 4.04
CA LYS A 378 -16.45 15.52 3.61
C LYS A 378 -15.34 15.57 2.55
N GLU A 379 -15.37 16.54 1.63
CA GLU A 379 -14.30 16.78 0.66
C GLU A 379 -13.01 17.29 1.33
N GLN A 380 -13.14 18.25 2.26
CA GLN A 380 -12.01 18.73 3.06
C GLN A 380 -11.36 17.58 3.85
N LEU A 381 -12.15 16.73 4.53
CA LEU A 381 -11.67 15.53 5.23
C LEU A 381 -10.93 14.57 4.28
N LYS A 382 -11.47 14.30 3.09
CA LYS A 382 -10.82 13.46 2.07
C LYS A 382 -9.48 14.04 1.58
N SER A 383 -9.41 15.36 1.40
CA SER A 383 -8.15 16.05 1.07
C SER A 383 -7.12 15.94 2.20
N LEU A 384 -7.58 15.94 3.45
CA LEU A 384 -6.75 15.88 4.63
C LEU A 384 -6.23 14.45 4.90
N ASP A 385 -7.06 13.43 4.71
CA ASP A 385 -6.63 12.02 4.76
C ASP A 385 -5.60 11.70 3.67
N SER A 386 -5.69 12.35 2.51
CA SER A 386 -4.69 12.25 1.45
C SER A 386 -3.34 12.86 1.89
N GLN A 387 -3.36 14.03 2.53
CA GLN A 387 -2.16 14.67 3.11
C GLN A 387 -1.57 13.85 4.27
N ILE A 388 -2.41 13.33 5.16
CA ILE A 388 -2.02 12.42 6.26
C ILE A 388 -1.36 11.15 5.70
N SER A 389 -1.86 10.62 4.59
CA SER A 389 -1.27 9.45 3.92
C SER A 389 0.09 9.77 3.30
N SER A 390 0.26 10.92 2.65
CA SER A 390 1.57 11.39 2.14
C SER A 390 2.59 11.51 3.26
N ILE A 391 2.30 12.32 4.29
CA ILE A 391 3.27 12.58 5.37
C ILE A 391 3.57 11.32 6.18
N LYS A 392 2.61 10.37 6.30
CA LYS A 392 2.86 9.05 6.90
C LYS A 392 3.80 8.19 6.04
N SER A 393 3.72 8.28 4.71
CA SER A 393 4.67 7.64 3.79
C SER A 393 6.06 8.27 3.91
N GLU A 394 6.14 9.60 3.94
CA GLU A 394 7.38 10.36 4.16
C GLU A 394 8.05 9.99 5.49
N VAL A 395 7.30 9.98 6.60
CA VAL A 395 7.76 9.50 7.93
C VAL A 395 8.30 8.07 7.87
N THR A 396 7.61 7.19 7.12
CA THR A 396 8.03 5.79 6.98
C THR A 396 9.32 5.66 6.18
N GLN A 397 9.51 6.48 5.14
CA GLN A 397 10.71 6.49 4.32
C GLN A 397 11.91 7.11 5.06
N THR A 398 11.74 8.27 5.70
CA THR A 398 12.77 8.91 6.53
C THR A 398 13.18 8.01 7.70
N LYS A 399 12.23 7.29 8.33
CA LYS A 399 12.57 6.28 9.35
C LYS A 399 13.41 5.14 8.78
N LYS A 400 13.08 4.59 7.59
CA LYS A 400 13.89 3.55 6.94
C LYS A 400 15.31 4.02 6.63
N GLU A 401 15.48 5.26 6.17
CA GLU A 401 16.80 5.86 5.92
C GLU A 401 17.62 5.99 7.22
N ILE A 402 17.00 6.44 8.32
CA ILE A 402 17.64 6.47 9.64
C ILE A 402 18.05 5.06 10.10
N ASP A 403 17.15 4.08 9.99
CA ASP A 403 17.41 2.73 10.48
C ASP A 403 18.45 2.00 9.60
N SER A 404 18.56 2.32 8.30
CA SER A 404 19.63 1.81 7.43
C SER A 404 20.98 2.48 7.72
N LEU A 405 21.01 3.79 7.97
CA LEU A 405 22.23 4.50 8.38
C LEU A 405 22.74 4.08 9.76
N LYS A 406 21.87 3.67 10.70
CA LYS A 406 22.29 3.02 11.95
C LYS A 406 23.01 1.70 11.70
N PHE A 407 22.52 0.88 10.77
CA PHE A 407 23.19 -0.37 10.40
C PHE A 407 24.55 -0.09 9.73
N GLU A 408 24.65 0.95 8.88
CA GLU A 408 25.94 1.43 8.35
C GLU A 408 26.89 1.91 9.47
N LEU A 409 26.37 2.60 10.50
CA LEU A 409 27.14 3.06 11.66
C LEU A 409 27.67 1.87 12.49
N GLU A 410 26.88 0.82 12.70
CA GLU A 410 27.34 -0.41 13.36
C GLU A 410 28.49 -1.10 12.60
N LYS A 411 28.57 -0.97 11.27
CA LYS A 411 29.67 -1.52 10.47
C LYS A 411 30.94 -0.65 10.48
N ARG A 412 30.95 0.52 11.14
CA ARG A 412 32.15 1.34 11.31
C ARG A 412 33.13 0.80 12.35
N ILE A 413 32.65 -0.04 13.28
CA ILE A 413 33.51 -0.75 14.25
C ILE A 413 33.91 -2.10 13.66
N VAL A 414 35.16 -2.22 13.23
CA VAL A 414 35.69 -3.43 12.59
C VAL A 414 36.24 -4.36 13.67
N ARG A 415 35.68 -5.57 13.73
CA ARG A 415 36.04 -6.59 14.72
C ARG A 415 36.75 -7.79 14.10
N ALA A 416 37.57 -8.47 14.87
CA ALA A 416 38.20 -9.73 14.47
C ALA A 416 37.15 -10.82 14.21
N GLN A 417 37.20 -11.48 13.07
CA GLN A 417 36.31 -12.61 12.76
C GLN A 417 36.72 -13.89 13.52
N GLU A 418 38.03 -14.11 13.68
CA GLU A 418 38.61 -15.24 14.42
C GLU A 418 39.74 -14.74 15.34
N GLY A 419 40.13 -15.58 16.32
CA GLY A 419 41.22 -15.28 17.24
C GLY A 419 42.57 -15.82 16.76
N GLY A 420 43.63 -15.05 16.94
CA GLY A 420 44.97 -15.41 16.47
C GLY A 420 45.99 -14.31 16.73
N THR A 421 47.12 -14.42 16.05
CA THR A 421 48.15 -13.37 16.02
C THR A 421 48.07 -12.61 14.71
N ILE A 422 48.21 -11.29 14.74
CA ILE A 422 48.20 -10.45 13.52
C ILE A 422 49.50 -10.71 12.75
N PHE A 423 49.35 -11.27 11.55
CA PHE A 423 50.45 -11.66 10.67
C PHE A 423 50.80 -10.56 9.66
N SER A 424 49.81 -9.80 9.19
CA SER A 424 50.06 -8.53 8.53
C SER A 424 48.90 -7.54 8.67
N LEU A 425 49.23 -6.26 8.70
CA LEU A 425 48.32 -5.13 8.82
C LEU A 425 48.61 -4.13 7.69
N PRO A 426 47.88 -4.21 6.55
CA PRO A 426 48.10 -3.34 5.38
C PRO A 426 47.77 -1.84 5.58
N ILE A 427 47.58 -1.41 6.82
CA ILE A 427 47.16 -0.07 7.25
C ILE A 427 48.30 0.50 8.09
N THR A 428 48.85 1.62 7.67
CA THR A 428 49.98 2.29 8.30
C THR A 428 49.61 3.21 9.46
N GLY A 429 48.35 3.66 9.56
CA GLY A 429 47.88 4.37 10.76
C GLY A 429 46.52 5.07 10.65
N VAL A 430 46.23 5.90 11.65
CA VAL A 430 45.03 6.75 11.69
C VAL A 430 45.07 7.76 10.54
N GLY A 431 43.97 7.86 9.80
CA GLY A 431 43.85 8.70 8.60
C GLY A 431 43.95 7.94 7.28
N ASP A 432 44.41 6.69 7.28
CA ASP A 432 44.45 5.85 6.08
C ASP A 432 43.06 5.56 5.50
N VAL A 433 43.00 5.28 4.20
CA VAL A 433 41.75 5.23 3.42
C VAL A 433 41.56 3.83 2.83
N VAL A 434 40.74 3.02 3.49
CA VAL A 434 40.50 1.61 3.14
C VAL A 434 39.33 1.49 2.17
N GLN A 435 39.50 0.71 1.09
CA GLN A 435 38.42 0.43 0.12
C GLN A 435 37.57 -0.78 0.52
N GLN A 436 36.29 -0.77 0.13
CA GLN A 436 35.38 -1.91 0.22
C GLN A 436 35.98 -3.15 -0.48
N GLY A 437 36.02 -4.30 0.21
CA GLY A 437 36.66 -5.52 -0.29
C GLY A 437 38.20 -5.52 -0.24
N GLY A 438 38.83 -4.41 0.16
CA GLY A 438 40.25 -4.34 0.49
C GLY A 438 40.59 -5.18 1.73
N MET A 439 41.84 -5.61 1.84
CA MET A 439 42.32 -6.34 3.01
C MET A 439 42.56 -5.35 4.17
N ILE A 440 42.10 -5.71 5.36
CA ILE A 440 42.21 -4.88 6.59
C ILE A 440 43.13 -5.49 7.63
N VAL A 441 43.17 -6.82 7.73
CA VAL A 441 44.10 -7.56 8.58
C VAL A 441 44.26 -8.97 8.04
N GLU A 442 45.44 -9.54 8.22
CA GLU A 442 45.76 -10.94 7.96
C GLU A 442 46.09 -11.61 9.30
N ILE A 443 45.23 -12.53 9.75
CA ILE A 443 45.34 -13.18 11.08
C ILE A 443 45.86 -14.61 10.92
N ALA A 444 46.89 -14.98 11.68
CA ALA A 444 47.38 -16.35 11.81
C ALA A 444 46.70 -17.06 13.00
N PRO A 445 45.90 -18.13 12.78
CA PRO A 445 45.27 -18.86 13.88
C PRO A 445 46.30 -19.61 14.74
N GLN A 446 46.25 -19.43 16.06
CA GLN A 446 47.22 -20.02 17.01
C GLN A 446 47.18 -21.56 17.13
N LYS A 447 46.21 -22.22 16.47
CA LYS A 447 46.02 -23.68 16.49
C LYS A 447 46.24 -24.33 15.12
N ALA A 448 46.89 -23.64 14.20
CA ALA A 448 47.34 -24.23 12.95
C ALA A 448 48.64 -25.02 13.19
N ASP A 449 48.65 -26.31 12.81
CA ASP A 449 49.89 -27.08 12.70
C ASP A 449 50.87 -26.34 11.76
N ILE A 450 52.17 -26.41 12.00
CA ILE A 450 53.16 -25.75 11.13
C ILE A 450 53.65 -26.75 10.09
N LEU A 451 53.68 -26.33 8.82
CA LEU A 451 54.25 -27.12 7.71
C LEU A 451 55.37 -26.34 7.01
N LEU A 452 56.33 -27.05 6.45
CA LEU A 452 57.38 -26.47 5.61
C LEU A 452 56.88 -26.43 4.17
N LYS A 453 56.71 -25.22 3.60
CA LYS A 453 56.54 -25.05 2.16
C LYS A 453 57.90 -24.86 1.53
N ALA A 454 58.31 -25.80 0.67
CA ALA A 454 59.61 -25.80 0.03
C ALA A 454 59.52 -25.92 -1.50
N GLU A 455 60.38 -25.21 -2.20
CA GLU A 455 60.49 -25.20 -3.66
C GLU A 455 61.61 -26.15 -4.09
N MET A 456 61.29 -27.13 -4.93
CA MET A 456 62.24 -28.08 -5.51
C MET A 456 62.34 -27.90 -7.02
N ALA A 457 63.56 -27.80 -7.55
CA ALA A 457 63.78 -27.80 -8.99
C ALA A 457 63.33 -29.13 -9.64
N THR A 458 62.69 -29.03 -10.81
CA THR A 458 62.28 -30.19 -11.65
C THR A 458 63.41 -31.16 -11.96
N THR A 459 64.66 -30.70 -11.99
CA THR A 459 65.87 -31.52 -12.17
C THR A 459 66.19 -32.44 -10.99
N GLN A 460 65.66 -32.13 -9.79
CA GLN A 460 65.85 -32.91 -8.56
C GLN A 460 64.58 -33.68 -8.13
N SER A 461 63.42 -33.40 -8.74
CA SER A 461 62.12 -33.99 -8.37
C SER A 461 61.83 -35.37 -8.98
N GLY A 462 62.84 -36.05 -9.52
CA GLY A 462 62.68 -37.26 -10.32
C GLY A 462 62.22 -38.48 -9.52
N SER A 463 60.91 -38.78 -9.57
CA SER A 463 60.19 -39.85 -8.84
C SER A 463 59.56 -39.44 -7.49
N LEU A 464 59.37 -38.15 -7.20
CA LEU A 464 58.68 -37.70 -5.96
C LEU A 464 57.31 -38.36 -5.77
N GLN A 465 57.00 -38.76 -4.52
CA GLN A 465 55.70 -39.29 -4.12
C GLN A 465 55.29 -38.79 -2.73
N LYS A 466 53.97 -38.68 -2.49
CA LYS A 466 53.42 -38.40 -1.15
C LYS A 466 53.85 -39.52 -0.17
N GLY A 467 54.25 -39.13 1.03
CA GLY A 467 54.72 -40.04 2.08
C GLY A 467 56.22 -40.34 2.06
N MET A 468 56.99 -39.78 1.11
CA MET A 468 58.46 -39.82 1.17
C MET A 468 58.98 -39.16 2.45
N ALA A 469 60.01 -39.76 3.05
CA ALA A 469 60.72 -39.21 4.20
C ALA A 469 61.56 -38.00 3.80
N VAL A 470 61.59 -37.00 4.68
CA VAL A 470 62.26 -35.72 4.44
C VAL A 470 63.08 -35.34 5.68
N LYS A 471 64.35 -34.95 5.48
CA LYS A 471 65.24 -34.45 6.53
C LYS A 471 65.40 -32.95 6.37
N MET A 472 64.94 -32.18 7.35
CA MET A 472 64.92 -30.72 7.29
C MET A 472 66.07 -30.13 8.11
N LYS A 473 66.85 -29.26 7.46
CA LYS A 473 67.96 -28.50 8.03
C LYS A 473 67.54 -27.03 8.11
N PHE A 474 67.39 -26.49 9.30
CA PHE A 474 66.96 -25.10 9.48
C PHE A 474 68.16 -24.15 9.33
N ASP A 475 67.97 -23.07 8.57
CA ASP A 475 69.08 -22.16 8.25
C ASP A 475 69.60 -21.42 9.50
N ALA A 476 68.73 -21.21 10.50
CA ALA A 476 69.06 -20.60 11.78
C ALA A 476 69.74 -21.56 12.79
N TYR A 477 69.74 -22.87 12.53
CA TYR A 477 70.18 -23.89 13.49
C TYR A 477 71.10 -24.91 12.79
N PRO A 478 72.44 -24.72 12.85
CA PRO A 478 73.40 -25.56 12.14
C PRO A 478 73.21 -27.05 12.41
N PHE A 479 72.95 -27.82 11.35
CA PHE A 479 72.61 -29.25 11.43
C PHE A 479 73.72 -30.15 12.01
N GLN A 480 74.94 -29.61 12.15
CA GLN A 480 76.07 -30.30 12.77
C GLN A 480 75.95 -30.36 14.30
N ASP A 481 75.36 -29.31 14.90
CA ASP A 481 75.18 -29.18 16.34
C ASP A 481 73.75 -29.56 16.78
N TYR A 482 72.75 -29.24 15.95
CA TYR A 482 71.31 -29.40 16.24
C TYR A 482 70.63 -30.55 15.49
N GLY A 483 71.37 -31.29 14.65
CA GLY A 483 70.85 -32.42 13.88
C GLY A 483 69.89 -32.02 12.75
N VAL A 484 68.93 -32.89 12.46
CA VAL A 484 67.88 -32.66 11.45
C VAL A 484 66.50 -32.91 12.04
N VAL A 485 65.49 -32.20 11.55
CA VAL A 485 64.09 -32.49 11.87
C VAL A 485 63.54 -33.44 10.81
N ASP A 486 63.16 -34.65 11.23
CA ASP A 486 62.49 -35.59 10.34
C ASP A 486 61.04 -35.16 10.05
N GLY A 487 60.60 -35.43 8.83
CA GLY A 487 59.28 -35.09 8.33
C GLY A 487 58.83 -35.99 7.19
N SER A 488 57.64 -35.71 6.67
CA SER A 488 57.06 -36.46 5.54
C SER A 488 56.41 -35.55 4.51
N LEU A 489 56.58 -35.90 3.23
CA LEU A 489 56.05 -35.13 2.10
C LEU A 489 54.52 -35.31 1.99
N ILE A 490 53.74 -34.33 2.44
CA ILE A 490 52.27 -34.39 2.44
C ILE A 490 51.71 -34.25 1.03
N LYS A 491 52.31 -33.38 0.21
CA LYS A 491 51.74 -32.91 -1.06
C LYS A 491 52.82 -32.32 -1.96
N ILE A 492 52.60 -32.43 -3.25
CA ILE A 492 53.42 -31.87 -4.33
C ILE A 492 52.46 -31.03 -5.18
N SER A 493 52.89 -29.87 -5.70
CA SER A 493 52.05 -29.06 -6.59
C SER A 493 51.72 -29.84 -7.87
N PRO A 494 50.46 -29.84 -8.34
CA PRO A 494 50.07 -30.58 -9.56
C PRO A 494 50.66 -29.97 -10.84
N THR A 495 51.19 -28.75 -10.75
CA THR A 495 51.85 -28.02 -11.82
C THR A 495 53.14 -27.40 -11.31
N THR A 496 54.12 -27.22 -12.20
CA THR A 496 55.35 -26.47 -11.91
C THR A 496 55.15 -24.97 -12.11
N LYS A 497 55.78 -24.15 -11.28
CA LYS A 497 55.92 -22.70 -11.52
C LYS A 497 57.27 -22.41 -12.21
N MET A 498 57.31 -21.42 -13.08
CA MET A 498 58.57 -20.91 -13.64
C MET A 498 59.11 -19.83 -12.70
N GLN A 499 60.29 -20.06 -12.12
CA GLN A 499 60.97 -19.11 -11.25
C GLN A 499 62.23 -18.60 -11.97
N GLU A 500 62.46 -17.29 -11.93
CA GLU A 500 63.61 -16.66 -12.59
C GLU A 500 64.78 -16.59 -11.60
N THR A 501 65.78 -17.45 -11.81
CA THR A 501 66.93 -17.61 -10.91
C THR A 501 68.19 -16.97 -11.52
N SER A 502 69.24 -16.80 -10.72
CA SER A 502 70.55 -16.32 -11.17
C SER A 502 71.23 -17.19 -12.24
N GLN A 503 70.71 -18.39 -12.52
CA GLN A 503 71.19 -19.33 -13.53
C GLN A 503 70.20 -19.50 -14.70
N GLY A 504 69.14 -18.69 -14.75
CA GLY A 504 68.07 -18.75 -15.75
C GLY A 504 66.71 -19.15 -15.18
N ARG A 505 65.72 -19.34 -16.07
CA ARG A 505 64.37 -19.79 -15.68
C ARG A 505 64.38 -21.28 -15.35
N VAL A 506 64.02 -21.62 -14.12
CA VAL A 506 63.93 -23.00 -13.65
C VAL A 506 62.47 -23.31 -13.33
N ALA A 507 61.99 -24.45 -13.81
CA ALA A 507 60.68 -24.97 -13.40
C ALA A 507 60.81 -25.63 -12.01
N ILE A 508 60.01 -25.16 -11.06
CA ILE A 508 59.99 -25.63 -9.67
C ILE A 508 58.64 -26.28 -9.31
N TYR A 509 58.67 -27.28 -8.45
CA TYR A 509 57.51 -27.80 -7.73
C TYR A 509 57.44 -27.21 -6.33
N GLU A 510 56.24 -26.89 -5.85
CA GLU A 510 56.00 -26.54 -4.44
C GLU A 510 55.65 -27.81 -3.66
N LEU A 511 56.31 -28.02 -2.54
CA LEU A 511 56.16 -29.17 -1.66
C LEU A 511 55.60 -28.71 -0.31
N GLU A 512 54.57 -29.38 0.20
CA GLU A 512 54.11 -29.21 1.59
C GLU A 512 54.60 -30.41 2.41
N ILE A 513 55.45 -30.15 3.41
CA ILE A 513 56.14 -31.17 4.21
C ILE A 513 55.68 -31.03 5.67
N HIS A 514 55.24 -32.13 6.27
CA HIS A 514 54.89 -32.21 7.69
C HIS A 514 56.16 -32.36 8.51
N LEU A 515 56.24 -31.66 9.64
CA LEU A 515 57.29 -31.85 10.63
C LEU A 515 56.80 -32.85 11.66
N ASN A 516 57.59 -33.89 11.95
CA ASN A 516 57.22 -34.86 13.00
C ASN A 516 57.33 -34.27 14.42
N GLN A 517 57.98 -33.11 14.55
CA GLN A 517 58.13 -32.33 15.78
C GLN A 517 58.22 -30.82 15.44
N THR A 518 57.51 -29.98 16.19
CA THR A 518 57.48 -28.51 15.98
C THR A 518 58.50 -27.74 16.82
N CYS A 519 59.51 -28.42 17.36
CA CYS A 519 60.64 -27.83 18.06
C CYS A 519 61.92 -28.61 17.75
N ILE A 520 63.07 -27.94 17.83
CA ILE A 520 64.39 -28.54 17.68
C ILE A 520 64.88 -29.00 19.06
N PRO A 521 65.21 -30.29 19.26
CA PRO A 521 65.73 -30.77 20.52
C PRO A 521 67.14 -30.21 20.76
N SER A 522 67.33 -29.51 21.87
CA SER A 522 68.64 -29.06 22.37
C SER A 522 68.95 -29.76 23.71
N ALA A 523 70.18 -29.64 24.19
CA ALA A 523 70.71 -30.44 25.30
C ALA A 523 69.98 -30.27 26.66
N ASN A 524 69.14 -29.24 26.82
CA ASN A 524 68.35 -28.98 28.03
C ASN A 524 66.96 -28.34 27.76
N ASP A 525 66.57 -28.13 26.50
CA ASP A 525 65.33 -27.42 26.11
C ASP A 525 64.90 -27.81 24.67
N CYS A 526 63.65 -27.57 24.29
CA CYS A 526 63.19 -27.78 22.91
C CYS A 526 62.83 -26.43 22.25
N ILE A 527 63.69 -25.97 21.35
CA ILE A 527 63.60 -24.63 20.75
C ILE A 527 62.38 -24.60 19.80
N PRO A 528 61.32 -23.81 20.08
CA PRO A 528 60.09 -23.85 19.31
C PRO A 528 60.28 -23.20 17.94
N LEU A 529 59.93 -23.95 16.88
CA LEU A 529 59.95 -23.47 15.50
C LEU A 529 58.79 -22.48 15.26
N ARG A 530 59.04 -21.45 14.46
CA ARG A 530 58.11 -20.34 14.21
C ARG A 530 57.74 -20.24 12.73
N PRO A 531 56.50 -19.84 12.39
CA PRO A 531 56.17 -19.42 11.03
C PRO A 531 57.14 -18.34 10.55
N GLY A 532 57.71 -18.51 9.36
CA GLY A 532 58.77 -17.68 8.80
C GLY A 532 60.16 -18.31 8.80
N ASP A 533 60.46 -19.26 9.72
CA ASP A 533 61.78 -19.92 9.77
C ASP A 533 62.11 -20.62 8.44
N THR A 534 63.30 -20.38 7.87
CA THR A 534 63.72 -20.99 6.61
C THR A 534 64.49 -22.29 6.82
N ALA A 535 64.28 -23.25 5.91
CA ALA A 535 64.90 -24.56 5.97
C ALA A 535 65.20 -25.13 4.58
N THR A 536 66.23 -25.97 4.51
CA THR A 536 66.51 -26.83 3.37
C THR A 536 66.05 -28.25 3.68
N ALA A 537 65.10 -28.74 2.91
CA ALA A 537 64.52 -30.07 3.00
C ALA A 537 65.18 -31.05 2.01
N GLU A 538 65.87 -32.05 2.54
CA GLU A 538 66.41 -33.17 1.77
C GLU A 538 65.37 -34.29 1.75
N VAL A 539 64.61 -34.37 0.65
CA VAL A 539 63.65 -35.45 0.40
C VAL A 539 64.42 -36.68 -0.06
N VAL A 540 64.17 -37.86 0.53
CA VAL A 540 64.80 -39.12 0.09
C VAL A 540 64.06 -39.65 -1.14
N VAL A 541 64.63 -39.38 -2.33
CA VAL A 541 63.97 -39.65 -3.63
C VAL A 541 64.26 -41.07 -4.13
N ARG A 542 65.45 -41.62 -3.85
CA ARG A 542 65.85 -42.98 -4.24
C ARG A 542 66.86 -43.54 -3.24
N GLN A 543 66.98 -44.88 -3.18
CA GLN A 543 68.11 -45.56 -2.54
C GLN A 543 68.92 -46.30 -3.62
N ARG A 544 70.23 -46.06 -3.68
CA ARG A 544 71.16 -46.82 -4.55
C ARG A 544 72.07 -47.72 -3.74
N ARG A 545 72.54 -48.82 -4.32
CA ARG A 545 73.59 -49.65 -3.71
C ARG A 545 74.96 -49.04 -4.01
N ILE A 546 75.93 -49.20 -3.11
CA ILE A 546 77.29 -48.67 -3.33
C ILE A 546 77.93 -49.25 -4.60
N ILE A 547 77.69 -50.54 -4.88
CA ILE A 547 78.17 -51.22 -6.09
C ILE A 547 77.68 -50.56 -7.40
N ASP A 548 76.52 -49.91 -7.41
CA ASP A 548 76.01 -49.25 -8.63
C ASP A 548 76.81 -48.01 -9.00
N PHE A 549 77.32 -47.23 -8.02
CA PHE A 549 78.20 -46.09 -8.30
C PHE A 549 79.53 -46.52 -8.96
N ILE A 550 80.03 -47.71 -8.62
CA ILE A 550 81.27 -48.27 -9.19
C ILE A 550 81.01 -48.85 -10.60
N LEU A 551 79.85 -49.48 -10.81
CA LEU A 551 79.52 -50.13 -12.09
C LEU A 551 78.89 -49.20 -13.13
N ASP A 552 78.21 -48.12 -12.75
CA ASP A 552 77.55 -47.20 -13.68
C ASP A 552 78.43 -46.61 -14.80
N PRO A 553 79.73 -46.24 -14.62
CA PRO A 553 80.58 -45.85 -15.75
C PRO A 553 80.78 -46.99 -16.76
N PHE A 554 80.90 -48.24 -16.31
CA PHE A 554 81.02 -49.41 -17.19
C PHE A 554 79.68 -49.76 -17.87
N LYS A 555 78.55 -49.66 -17.15
CA LYS A 555 77.21 -49.84 -17.73
C LYS A 555 76.90 -48.80 -18.83
N LYS A 556 77.41 -47.57 -18.71
CA LYS A 556 77.29 -46.53 -19.74
C LYS A 556 78.09 -46.90 -20.99
N LEU A 557 79.35 -47.32 -20.84
CA LEU A 557 80.18 -47.77 -21.96
C LEU A 557 79.54 -48.95 -22.72
N GLN A 558 78.97 -49.94 -22.03
CA GLN A 558 78.36 -51.11 -22.67
C GLN A 558 77.01 -50.82 -23.37
N LYS A 559 76.41 -49.64 -23.16
CA LYS A 559 75.22 -49.19 -23.90
C LYS A 559 75.53 -48.18 -25.02
N GLY A 560 76.74 -47.64 -25.07
CA GLY A 560 77.21 -46.72 -26.11
C GLY A 560 77.76 -47.44 -27.34
N GLY A 561 76.96 -48.30 -27.98
CA GLY A 561 77.34 -48.96 -29.22
C GLY A 561 77.23 -48.01 -30.41
N LEU A 562 78.38 -47.46 -30.85
CA LEU A 562 78.64 -46.78 -32.13
C LEU A 562 77.41 -46.36 -32.97
N GLU A 563 77.04 -45.08 -32.87
CA GLU A 563 76.62 -44.31 -34.05
C GLU A 563 77.84 -43.51 -34.53
N LEU A 564 77.97 -43.36 -35.86
CA LEU A 564 79.11 -42.78 -36.57
C LEU A 564 78.59 -41.91 -37.74
#